data_AF-A0AA36CQJ4-F1
#
_entry.id   AF-A0AA36CQJ4-F1
#
_cell.length_a   1.000
_cell.length_b   1.000
_cell.length_c   1.000
_cell.angle_alpha   90.00
_cell.angle_beta   90.00
_cell.angle_gamma   90.00
#
_symmetry.space_group_name_H-M   'P 1'
#
loop_
_entity.id
_entity.type
_entity.pdbx_description
1 polymer ?
#
loop_
_entity_poly.entity_id
_entity_poly.type
_entity_poly.pdbx_seq_one_letter_code
_entity_poly.pdbx_strand_id
1 'polypeptide(L)'
;MMYGAKGPTNKYGWSPATVLIGGVQSTGARGFYWTDGSAVNYTNFAANQIKTLDRAIVMHTYMFQGLIGQWYRTADYVAYYPQIICKRPP
;
A
#
# COMPACT_ATOMS: atom_id res chain seq x y z
N MET A 1 17.81 16.65 3.93
CA MET A 1 18.22 15.46 4.71
C MET A 1 16.96 14.73 5.13
N MET A 2 16.69 13.54 4.60
CA MET A 2 15.61 12.70 5.11
C MET A 2 16.18 11.83 6.22
N TYR A 3 15.67 12.01 7.43
CA TYR A 3 16.07 11.24 8.61
C TYR A 3 15.68 9.77 8.42
N GLY A 4 16.67 8.87 8.51
CA GLY A 4 16.45 7.42 8.50
C GLY A 4 15.88 6.98 9.84
N ALA A 5 14.56 6.87 9.94
CA ALA A 5 13.92 6.16 11.03
C ALA A 5 14.13 4.65 10.82
N LYS A 6 14.57 3.95 11.87
CA LYS A 6 14.56 2.49 11.95
C LYS A 6 13.14 2.03 11.63
N GLY A 7 12.96 1.31 10.51
CA GLY A 7 11.64 0.91 10.02
C GLY A 7 10.85 0.21 11.12
N PRO A 8 9.55 0.50 11.32
CA PRO A 8 8.80 -0.14 12.38
C PRO A 8 8.75 -1.67 12.14
N THR A 9 8.61 -2.46 13.19
CA THR A 9 8.39 -3.92 13.09
C THR A 9 6.94 -4.23 13.45
N ASN A 10 6.35 -5.28 12.90
CA ASN A 10 5.07 -5.79 13.40
C ASN A 10 5.23 -6.33 14.84
N LYS A 11 4.12 -6.69 15.50
CA LYS A 11 4.12 -7.24 16.88
C LYS A 11 4.96 -8.51 17.06
N TYR A 12 5.43 -9.12 15.96
CA TYR A 12 6.26 -10.32 15.93
C TYR A 12 7.74 -10.02 15.64
N GLY A 13 8.15 -8.75 15.59
CA GLY A 13 9.55 -8.35 15.36
C GLY A 13 9.99 -8.40 13.90
N TRP A 14 9.07 -8.63 12.95
CA TRP A 14 9.37 -8.63 11.52
C TRP A 14 9.12 -7.24 10.94
N SER A 15 10.07 -6.71 10.16
CA SER A 15 9.78 -5.57 9.29
C SER A 15 8.61 -5.96 8.38
N PRO A 16 7.48 -5.24 8.41
CA PRO A 16 6.37 -5.62 7.58
C PRO A 16 6.79 -5.46 6.13
N ALA A 17 6.58 -6.51 5.35
CA ALA A 17 6.92 -6.54 3.94
C ALA A 17 6.10 -5.55 3.11
N THR A 18 5.18 -4.79 3.72
CA THR A 18 4.21 -3.93 3.05
C THR A 18 3.80 -2.72 3.91
N VAL A 19 3.40 -1.63 3.24
CA VAL A 19 2.93 -0.38 3.84
C VAL A 19 1.66 0.11 3.15
N LEU A 20 0.70 0.64 3.90
CA LEU A 20 -0.50 1.33 3.37
C LEU A 20 -0.12 2.69 2.79
N ILE A 21 -0.60 2.97 1.57
CA ILE A 21 -0.23 4.18 0.81
C ILE A 21 -1.41 5.11 0.50
N GLY A 22 -2.57 4.91 1.13
CA GLY A 22 -3.75 5.77 0.95
C GLY A 22 -4.49 5.57 -0.37
N GLY A 23 -4.20 4.49 -1.11
CA GLY A 23 -4.94 4.11 -2.30
C GLY A 23 -6.11 3.19 -1.98
N VAL A 24 -7.21 3.30 -2.74
CA VAL A 24 -8.37 2.42 -2.66
C VAL A 24 -8.77 1.96 -4.06
N GLN A 25 -8.88 0.65 -4.25
CA GLN A 25 -9.55 0.09 -5.42
C GLN A 25 -11.02 -0.14 -5.06
N SER A 26 -11.94 0.54 -5.73
CA SER A 26 -13.36 0.20 -5.69
C SER A 26 -13.73 -0.71 -6.87
N THR A 27 -14.66 -1.62 -6.62
CA THR A 27 -15.31 -2.52 -7.59
C THR A 27 -16.42 -1.85 -8.38
N GLY A 28 -16.87 -0.66 -7.94
CA GLY A 28 -17.82 0.17 -8.68
C GLY A 28 -17.19 1.05 -9.76
N ALA A 29 -17.97 1.97 -10.32
CA ALA A 29 -17.57 2.87 -11.40
C ALA A 29 -16.35 3.77 -11.10
N ARG A 30 -15.97 3.91 -9.82
CA ARG A 30 -14.85 4.76 -9.38
C ARG A 30 -13.47 4.16 -9.66
N GLY A 31 -13.35 2.84 -9.83
CA GLY A 31 -12.05 2.21 -10.03
C GLY A 31 -11.05 2.50 -8.90
N PHE A 32 -9.78 2.72 -9.25
CA PHE A 32 -8.71 3.06 -8.30
C PHE A 32 -8.63 4.58 -8.08
N TYR A 33 -8.53 5.01 -6.81
CA TYR A 33 -8.38 6.41 -6.43
C TYR A 33 -7.52 6.60 -5.16
N TRP A 34 -6.95 7.80 -5.01
CA TRP A 34 -6.28 8.23 -3.78
C TRP A 34 -7.30 8.82 -2.79
N THR A 35 -7.17 8.50 -1.50
CA THR A 35 -8.09 9.00 -0.45
C THR A 35 -8.03 10.51 -0.26
N ASP A 36 -6.95 11.16 -0.70
CA ASP A 36 -6.79 12.62 -0.68
C ASP A 36 -7.40 13.33 -1.90
N GLY A 37 -7.99 12.59 -2.84
CA GLY A 37 -8.66 13.15 -4.02
C GLY A 37 -7.74 13.64 -5.14
N SER A 38 -6.41 13.51 -5.00
CA SER A 38 -5.50 13.80 -6.10
C SER A 38 -5.72 12.86 -7.29
N ALA A 39 -5.46 13.38 -8.50
CA ALA A 39 -5.58 12.59 -9.71
C ALA A 39 -4.57 11.43 -9.72
N VAL A 40 -5.02 10.25 -10.16
CA VAL A 40 -4.13 9.11 -10.39
C VAL A 40 -3.41 9.32 -11.72
N ASN A 41 -2.11 9.58 -11.66
CA ASN A 41 -1.24 9.71 -12.84
C ASN A 41 -0.18 8.60 -12.96
N TYR A 42 -0.11 7.72 -11.96
CA TYR A 42 0.85 6.63 -11.89
C TYR A 42 0.24 5.42 -11.17
N THR A 43 0.52 4.22 -11.67
CA THR A 43 0.14 2.96 -11.04
C THR A 43 1.26 1.95 -11.15
N ASN A 44 1.52 1.20 -10.07
CA ASN A 44 2.55 0.15 -10.06
C ASN A 44 2.02 -1.18 -9.50
N PHE A 45 0.86 -1.63 -9.98
CA PHE A 45 0.26 -2.87 -9.50
C PHE A 45 1.09 -4.10 -9.88
N ALA A 46 1.22 -5.03 -8.95
CA ALA A 46 1.73 -6.36 -9.26
C ALA A 46 0.78 -7.11 -10.21
N ALA A 47 1.34 -7.99 -11.05
CA ALA A 47 0.57 -8.81 -11.97
C ALA A 47 -0.39 -9.76 -11.23
N ASN A 48 -1.45 -10.20 -11.91
CA ASN A 48 -2.39 -11.25 -11.47
C ASN A 48 -3.11 -11.00 -10.12
N GLN A 49 -3.25 -9.74 -9.71
CA GLN A 49 -4.08 -9.38 -8.55
C GLN A 49 -5.57 -9.62 -8.84
N ILE A 50 -6.26 -10.41 -8.01
CA ILE A 50 -7.71 -10.66 -8.11
C ILE A 50 -8.51 -9.36 -7.81
N LYS A 51 -9.47 -9.00 -8.67
CA LYS A 51 -10.24 -7.73 -8.64
C LYS A 51 -11.59 -7.83 -7.91
N THR A 52 -11.73 -8.68 -6.90
CA THR A 52 -13.06 -9.11 -6.48
C THR A 52 -13.74 -8.26 -5.41
N LEU A 53 -13.05 -7.32 -4.74
CA LEU A 53 -13.64 -6.50 -3.67
C LEU A 53 -12.99 -5.11 -3.57
N ASP A 54 -13.70 -4.20 -2.90
CA ASP A 54 -13.16 -2.90 -2.49
C ASP A 54 -11.99 -3.15 -1.52
N ARG A 55 -10.80 -2.65 -1.88
CA ARG A 55 -9.56 -3.02 -1.19
C ARG A 55 -8.61 -1.85 -1.05
N ALA A 56 -7.95 -1.79 0.11
CA ALA A 56 -6.85 -0.87 0.35
C ALA A 56 -5.66 -1.25 -0.54
N ILE A 57 -4.88 -0.24 -0.92
CA ILE A 57 -3.61 -0.44 -1.60
C ILE A 57 -2.46 -0.40 -0.61
N VAL A 58 -1.67 -1.47 -0.63
CA VAL A 58 -0.39 -1.56 0.07
C VAL A 58 0.75 -1.68 -0.93
N MET A 59 1.92 -1.17 -0.56
CA MET A 59 3.15 -1.28 -1.35
C MET A 59 4.11 -2.26 -0.68
N HIS A 60 4.73 -3.17 -1.44
CA HIS A 60 5.79 -4.03 -0.93
C HIS A 60 7.08 -3.25 -0.66
N THR A 61 7.66 -3.43 0.52
CA THR A 61 8.92 -2.79 0.96
C THR A 61 10.08 -3.77 1.07
N TYR A 62 9.81 -5.07 1.01
CA TYR A 62 10.81 -6.13 1.14
C TYR A 62 11.02 -6.88 -0.18
N MET A 63 12.25 -7.34 -0.43
CA MET A 63 12.65 -8.10 -1.61
C MET A 63 12.11 -9.54 -1.53
N PHE A 64 10.80 -9.69 -1.74
CA PHE A 64 10.18 -10.98 -2.02
C PHE A 64 9.98 -11.07 -3.54
N GLN A 65 10.66 -12.00 -4.20
CA GLN A 65 10.48 -12.30 -5.63
C GLN A 65 10.59 -11.09 -6.59
N GLY A 66 11.37 -10.05 -6.24
CA GLY A 66 11.56 -8.86 -7.09
C GLY A 66 10.40 -7.85 -7.09
N LEU A 67 9.48 -7.93 -6.12
CA LEU A 67 8.22 -7.16 -6.10
C LEU A 67 8.33 -5.82 -5.32
N ILE A 68 9.53 -5.34 -5.03
CA ILE A 68 9.74 -4.10 -4.27
C ILE A 68 9.07 -2.93 -4.98
N GLY A 69 8.30 -2.14 -4.23
CA GLY A 69 7.60 -0.98 -4.74
C GLY A 69 6.31 -1.31 -5.49
N GLN A 70 6.02 -2.59 -5.76
CA GLN A 70 4.76 -2.98 -6.38
C GLN A 70 3.59 -2.93 -5.41
N TRP A 71 2.41 -2.68 -5.97
CA TRP A 71 1.18 -2.42 -5.25
C TRP A 71 0.25 -3.62 -5.28
N TYR A 72 -0.38 -3.87 -4.13
CA TYR A 72 -1.24 -5.01 -3.89
C TYR A 72 -2.57 -4.56 -3.28
N ARG A 73 -3.61 -5.32 -3.58
CA ARG A 73 -4.95 -5.09 -3.03
C ARG A 73 -5.16 -5.99 -1.82
N THR A 74 -5.28 -5.39 -0.64
CA THR A 74 -5.56 -6.15 0.59
C THR A 74 -7.04 -6.08 0.97
N ALA A 75 -7.62 -7.23 1.33
CA ALA A 75 -8.95 -7.32 1.94
C ALA A 75 -8.92 -6.99 3.45
N ASP A 76 -7.77 -7.14 4.09
CA ASP A 76 -7.63 -7.03 5.54
C ASP A 76 -6.96 -5.70 5.90
N TYR A 77 -7.80 -4.67 6.04
CA TYR A 77 -7.39 -3.28 6.31
C TYR A 77 -6.61 -3.09 7.63
N VAL A 78 -6.78 -4.00 8.61
CA VAL A 78 -6.41 -3.72 10.01
C VAL A 78 -5.69 -4.88 10.72
N ALA A 79 -5.84 -6.12 10.24
CA ALA A 79 -5.36 -7.30 10.98
C ALA A 79 -3.89 -7.66 10.70
N TYR A 80 -3.36 -7.35 9.51
CA TYR A 80 -2.04 -7.82 9.06
C TYR A 80 -1.03 -6.72 8.71
N TYR A 81 -1.46 -5.47 8.51
CA TYR A 81 -0.62 -4.40 7.96
C TYR A 81 -0.54 -3.18 8.88
N PRO A 82 0.38 -3.18 9.86
CA PRO A 82 0.44 -2.14 10.89
C PRO A 82 1.11 -0.83 10.45
N GLN A 83 1.54 -0.70 9.19
CA GLN A 83 2.30 0.47 8.73
C GLN A 83 1.57 1.29 7.69
N ILE A 84 1.56 2.59 7.92
CA ILE A 84 0.95 3.60 7.06
C ILE A 84 2.03 4.64 6.76
N ILE A 85 2.15 5.04 5.49
CA ILE A 85 2.95 6.20 5.10
C ILE A 85 1.98 7.36 4.84
N CYS A 86 2.22 8.47 5.52
CA CYS A 86 1.42 9.69 5.38
C CYS A 86 2.15 10.70 4.48
N LYS A 87 1.40 11.43 3.66
CA LYS A 87 1.89 12.64 2.98
C LYS A 87 1.30 13.88 3.64
N ARG A 88 2.07 14.96 3.71
CA ARG A 88 1.58 16.29 4.11
C ARG A 88 1.78 17.28 2.95
N PRO A 89 0.91 18.29 2.81
CA PRO A 89 1.19 19.42 1.94
C PRO A 89 2.53 20.09 2.33
N PRO A 90 3.20 20.78 1.39
CA PRO A 90 4.42 21.55 1.66
C PRO A 90 4.28 22.53 2.82
#